data_AF-A0A6M0BS19-F1
#
_entry.id   AF-A0A6M0BS19-F1
#
_cell.length_a   1.000
_cell.length_b   1.000
_cell.length_c   1.000
_cell.angle_alpha   90.00
_cell.angle_beta   90.00
_cell.angle_gamma   90.00
#
_symmetry.space_group_name_H-M   'P 1'
#
loop_
_entity.id
_entity.type
_entity.pdbx_description
1 polymer ?
#
loop_
_entity_poly.entity_id
_entity_poly.type
_entity_poly.pdbx_seq_one_letter_code
_entity_poly.pdbx_strand_id
1 'polypeptide(L)'
;MDIETLVELADNLVFTETGQNLDSLQKEVLKGTLNGKKYPQIANDCQRHPDRIKQVGTKLWKLLSDILGKNIKKSNARSILEKFHFSHISNTGDDWVNINSNHINICGENRQSPIPKNKSSPTPTDQNKNNTNPENNYDLSEAPDLYWMCDRHTELTTLKQWILQNHTRIITILGLAGIGKSVLALQLIPQIKDKFDYIIWRNIDNYPTLESLETSIINF
;
A
#
# COMPACT_ATOMS: atom_id res chain seq x y z
N MET A 1 -12.69 6.08 11.11
CA MET A 1 -12.84 4.62 11.24
C MET A 1 -13.46 4.32 12.58
N ASP A 2 -14.37 3.36 12.63
CA ASP A 2 -15.05 2.98 13.86
C ASP A 2 -14.08 2.26 14.81
N ILE A 3 -14.19 2.50 16.12
CA ILE A 3 -13.23 1.95 17.08
C ILE A 3 -13.51 0.47 17.35
N GLU A 4 -14.76 0.04 17.26
CA GLU A 4 -15.12 -1.36 17.45
C GLU A 4 -14.50 -2.21 16.34
N THR A 5 -14.53 -1.73 15.09
CA THR A 5 -13.86 -2.41 13.96
C THR A 5 -12.35 -2.61 14.17
N LEU A 6 -11.67 -1.64 14.79
CA LEU A 6 -10.23 -1.77 15.10
C LEU A 6 -9.96 -2.72 16.26
N VAL A 7 -10.89 -2.82 17.22
CA VAL A 7 -10.80 -3.78 18.33
C VAL A 7 -11.01 -5.20 17.81
N GLU A 8 -12.01 -5.41 16.95
CA GLU A 8 -12.28 -6.69 16.31
C GLU A 8 -11.12 -7.15 15.42
N LEU A 9 -10.53 -6.24 14.65
CA LEU A 9 -9.32 -6.55 13.87
C LEU A 9 -8.17 -7.02 14.77
N ALA A 10 -7.91 -6.32 15.88
CA ALA A 10 -6.83 -6.71 16.78
C ALA A 10 -7.11 -8.05 17.47
N ASP A 11 -8.37 -8.32 17.82
CA ASP A 11 -8.81 -9.60 18.39
C ASP A 11 -8.55 -10.75 17.41
N ASN A 12 -8.97 -10.57 16.16
CA ASN A 12 -8.77 -11.55 15.10
C ASN A 12 -7.27 -11.81 14.82
N LEU A 13 -6.43 -10.75 14.79
CA LEU A 13 -4.98 -10.90 14.61
C LEU A 13 -4.32 -11.71 15.73
N VAL A 14 -4.75 -11.48 16.97
CA VAL A 14 -4.23 -12.24 18.12
C VAL A 14 -4.71 -13.67 18.05
N PHE A 15 -5.96 -13.91 17.65
CA PHE A 15 -6.50 -15.25 17.47
C PHE A 15 -5.76 -16.03 16.38
N THR A 16 -5.50 -15.43 15.22
CA THR A 16 -4.83 -16.12 14.10
C THR A 16 -3.42 -16.57 14.45
N GLU A 17 -2.67 -15.77 15.22
CA GLU A 17 -1.28 -16.09 15.59
C GLU A 17 -1.16 -16.93 16.85
N THR A 18 -2.05 -16.75 17.83
CA THR A 18 -1.91 -17.38 19.16
C THR A 18 -2.96 -18.46 19.45
N GLY A 19 -4.01 -18.54 18.64
CA GLY A 19 -5.19 -19.38 18.88
C GLY A 19 -6.08 -18.90 20.03
N GLN A 20 -5.80 -17.74 20.63
CA GLN A 20 -6.56 -17.16 21.74
C GLN A 20 -7.05 -15.76 21.39
N ASN A 21 -8.27 -15.44 21.82
CA ASN A 21 -8.81 -14.09 21.69
C ASN A 21 -8.29 -13.18 22.80
N LEU A 22 -8.34 -11.87 22.56
CA LEU A 22 -8.17 -10.88 23.61
C LEU A 22 -9.23 -11.06 24.69
N ASP A 23 -8.79 -11.07 25.95
CA ASP A 23 -9.69 -11.08 27.07
C ASP A 23 -10.46 -9.75 27.17
N SER A 24 -11.56 -9.75 27.94
CA SER A 24 -12.41 -8.56 28.10
C SER A 24 -11.63 -7.34 28.60
N LEU A 25 -10.65 -7.53 29.49
CA LEU A 25 -9.87 -6.42 30.02
C LEU A 25 -8.87 -5.88 28.99
N GLN A 26 -8.27 -6.74 28.17
CA GLN A 26 -7.41 -6.34 27.05
C GLN A 26 -8.21 -5.55 26.01
N LYS A 27 -9.43 -5.99 25.68
CA LYS A 27 -10.34 -5.28 24.76
C LYS A 27 -10.70 -3.89 25.28
N GLU A 28 -11.03 -3.77 26.57
CA GLU A 28 -11.30 -2.47 27.21
C GLU A 28 -10.07 -1.54 27.18
N VAL A 29 -8.88 -2.06 27.47
CA VAL A 29 -7.63 -1.28 27.41
C VAL A 29 -7.33 -0.80 25.99
N LEU A 30 -7.55 -1.67 24.99
CA LEU A 30 -7.41 -1.32 23.58
C LEU A 30 -8.40 -0.23 23.19
N LYS A 31 -9.71 -0.47 23.40
CA LYS A 31 -10.80 0.44 23.07
C LYS A 31 -10.61 1.82 23.71
N GLY A 32 -10.28 1.85 24.99
CA GLY A 32 -10.01 3.10 25.71
C GLY A 32 -8.80 3.84 25.14
N THR A 33 -7.73 3.13 24.78
CA THR A 33 -6.54 3.73 24.17
C THR A 33 -6.82 4.28 22.79
N LEU A 34 -7.56 3.56 21.95
CA LEU A 34 -7.97 4.01 20.61
C LEU A 34 -8.89 5.24 20.70
N ASN A 35 -9.70 5.35 21.75
CA ASN A 35 -10.47 6.56 22.08
C ASN A 35 -9.62 7.72 22.63
N GLY A 36 -8.30 7.58 22.75
CA GLY A 36 -7.41 8.60 23.29
C GLY A 36 -7.43 8.73 24.81
N LYS A 37 -8.07 7.80 25.54
CA LYS A 37 -8.13 7.84 27.01
C LYS A 37 -6.78 7.56 27.66
N LYS A 38 -6.53 8.17 28.81
CA LYS A 38 -5.39 7.87 29.69
C LYS A 38 -5.68 6.65 30.55
N TYR A 39 -4.64 5.92 30.99
CA TYR A 39 -4.85 4.71 31.81
C TYR A 39 -5.68 4.95 33.08
N PRO A 40 -5.55 6.08 33.80
CA PRO A 40 -6.45 6.36 34.93
C PRO A 40 -7.92 6.49 34.52
N GLN A 41 -8.23 7.00 33.33
CA GLN A 41 -9.60 7.12 32.84
C GLN A 41 -10.17 5.74 32.48
N ILE A 42 -9.40 4.91 31.77
CA ILE A 42 -9.77 3.53 31.45
C ILE A 42 -9.97 2.71 32.74
N ALA A 43 -9.11 2.93 33.74
CA ALA A 43 -9.20 2.29 35.04
C ALA A 43 -10.52 2.63 35.76
N ASN A 44 -10.92 3.91 35.74
CA ASN A 44 -12.19 4.34 36.29
C ASN A 44 -13.38 3.71 35.55
N ASP A 45 -13.35 3.72 34.21
CA ASP A 45 -14.41 3.16 33.38
C ASP A 45 -14.65 1.66 33.65
N CYS A 46 -13.57 0.89 33.83
CA CYS A 46 -13.64 -0.54 34.12
C CYS A 46 -13.70 -0.88 35.62
N GLN A 47 -13.73 0.12 36.50
CA GLN A 47 -13.64 -0.04 37.97
C GLN A 47 -12.45 -0.94 38.37
N ARG A 48 -11.25 -0.59 37.91
CA ARG A 48 -10.00 -1.29 38.18
C ARG A 48 -8.93 -0.32 38.67
N HIS A 49 -7.88 -0.86 39.30
CA HIS A 49 -6.73 -0.03 39.69
C HIS A 49 -5.91 0.40 38.47
N PRO A 50 -5.44 1.67 38.38
CA PRO A 50 -4.64 2.18 37.26
C PRO A 50 -3.40 1.35 36.94
N ASP A 51 -2.74 0.78 37.95
CA ASP A 51 -1.54 -0.06 37.74
C ASP A 51 -1.86 -1.35 36.99
N ARG A 52 -3.01 -1.97 37.28
CA ARG A 52 -3.45 -3.18 36.57
C ARG A 52 -3.69 -2.87 35.09
N ILE A 53 -4.32 -1.73 34.78
CA ILE A 53 -4.53 -1.25 33.42
C ILE A 53 -3.20 -1.01 32.69
N LYS A 54 -2.23 -0.38 33.37
CA LYS A 54 -0.89 -0.12 32.81
C LYS A 54 -0.14 -1.42 32.52
N GLN A 55 -0.23 -2.41 33.41
CA GLN A 55 0.38 -3.73 33.21
C GLN A 55 -0.24 -4.47 32.03
N VAL A 56 -1.58 -4.50 31.94
CA VAL A 56 -2.30 -5.11 30.82
C VAL A 56 -1.92 -4.42 29.50
N GLY A 57 -1.92 -3.08 29.48
CA GLY A 57 -1.53 -2.32 28.30
C GLY A 57 -0.10 -2.61 27.86
N THR A 58 0.85 -2.70 28.79
CA THR A 58 2.26 -3.01 28.45
C THR A 58 2.39 -4.38 27.79
N LYS A 59 1.72 -5.40 28.33
CA LYS A 59 1.70 -6.75 27.75
C LYS A 59 1.02 -6.76 26.38
N LEU A 60 -0.10 -6.05 26.24
CA LEU A 60 -0.86 -5.95 24.99
C LEU A 60 -0.04 -5.30 23.87
N TRP A 61 0.64 -4.19 24.14
CA TRP A 61 1.46 -3.53 23.12
C TRP A 61 2.64 -4.37 22.69
N LYS A 62 3.26 -5.11 23.61
CA LYS A 62 4.31 -6.06 23.29
C LYS A 62 3.77 -7.18 22.39
N LEU A 63 2.66 -7.80 22.78
CA LEU A 63 2.01 -8.86 21.99
C LEU A 63 1.71 -8.41 20.56
N LEU A 64 1.05 -7.25 20.40
CA LEU A 64 0.73 -6.72 19.09
C LEU A 64 2.00 -6.34 18.30
N SER A 65 3.05 -5.88 18.99
CA SER A 65 4.34 -5.59 18.33
C SER A 65 4.99 -6.85 17.77
N ASP A 66 4.96 -7.94 18.56
CA ASP A 66 5.52 -9.23 18.20
C ASP A 66 4.76 -9.83 17.00
N ILE A 67 3.43 -9.73 16.99
CA ILE A 67 2.56 -10.20 15.89
C ILE A 67 2.78 -9.38 14.61
N LEU A 68 2.78 -8.05 14.72
CA LEU A 68 2.79 -7.17 13.54
C LEU A 68 4.20 -6.83 13.03
N GLY A 69 5.25 -7.29 13.73
CA GLY A 69 6.64 -6.93 13.42
C GLY A 69 6.91 -5.43 13.51
N LYS A 70 6.07 -4.67 14.22
CA LYS A 70 6.12 -3.19 14.31
C LYS A 70 6.21 -2.76 15.75
N ASN A 71 6.92 -1.66 16.02
CA ASN A 71 6.99 -1.11 17.37
C ASN A 71 5.68 -0.40 17.76
N ILE A 72 4.79 -1.13 18.41
CA ILE A 72 3.50 -0.62 18.88
C ILE A 72 3.64 -0.13 20.31
N LYS A 73 3.19 1.09 20.51
CA LYS A 73 3.11 1.82 21.77
C LYS A 73 1.72 2.40 21.89
N LYS A 74 1.30 2.71 23.12
CA LYS A 74 0.03 3.39 23.38
C LYS A 74 -0.20 4.62 22.47
N SER A 75 0.84 5.44 22.26
CA SER A 75 0.74 6.69 21.50
C SER A 75 0.58 6.51 19.99
N ASN A 76 0.97 5.36 19.43
CA ASN A 76 0.94 5.10 17.99
C ASN A 76 0.00 3.95 17.59
N ALA A 77 -0.54 3.19 18.57
CA ALA A 77 -1.38 2.03 18.34
C ALA A 77 -2.55 2.32 17.40
N ARG A 78 -3.25 3.44 17.60
CA ARG A 78 -4.37 3.83 16.73
C ARG A 78 -3.94 4.02 15.28
N SER A 79 -2.89 4.82 15.05
CA SER A 79 -2.41 5.08 13.69
C SER A 79 -1.91 3.79 13.02
N ILE A 80 -1.23 2.91 13.76
CA ILE A 80 -0.73 1.64 13.22
C ILE A 80 -1.88 0.70 12.86
N LEU A 81 -2.88 0.54 13.74
CA LEU A 81 -4.01 -0.33 13.49
C LEU A 81 -4.93 0.20 12.40
N GLU A 82 -5.17 1.51 12.33
CA GLU A 82 -5.90 2.13 11.20
C GLU A 82 -5.17 1.85 9.88
N LYS A 83 -3.85 2.10 9.83
CA LYS A 83 -3.03 1.80 8.63
C LYS A 83 -3.07 0.33 8.25
N PHE A 84 -3.00 -0.57 9.24
CA PHE A 84 -3.07 -2.01 9.03
C PHE A 84 -4.44 -2.44 8.50
N HIS A 85 -5.52 -1.90 9.07
CA HIS A 85 -6.88 -2.14 8.59
C HIS A 85 -7.07 -1.65 7.15
N PHE A 86 -6.56 -0.47 6.79
CA PHE A 86 -6.62 0.01 5.40
C PHE A 86 -5.83 -0.89 4.42
N SER A 87 -4.69 -1.44 4.84
CA SER A 87 -4.00 -2.46 4.05
C SER A 87 -4.78 -3.78 3.96
N HIS A 88 -5.63 -4.10 4.94
CA HIS A 88 -6.38 -5.36 5.01
C HIS A 88 -7.76 -5.31 4.33
N ILE A 89 -8.54 -4.22 4.41
CA ILE A 89 -9.84 -4.08 3.70
C ILE A 89 -9.62 -4.14 2.18
N SER A 90 -8.48 -3.65 1.70
CA SER A 90 -8.10 -3.73 0.29
C SER A 90 -8.04 -5.18 -0.22
N ASN A 91 -8.05 -6.18 0.68
CA ASN A 91 -7.96 -7.61 0.41
C ASN A 91 -9.24 -8.40 0.74
N THR A 92 -10.35 -7.77 1.17
CA THR A 92 -11.58 -8.50 1.54
C THR A 92 -12.78 -8.03 0.73
N GLY A 93 -12.83 -8.47 -0.53
CA GLY A 93 -14.04 -8.66 -1.33
C GLY A 93 -13.90 -10.05 -1.98
N ASP A 94 -14.93 -10.87 -1.82
CA ASP A 94 -14.94 -12.32 -2.09
C ASP A 94 -14.30 -12.70 -3.44
N ASP A 95 -13.55 -13.81 -3.45
CA ASP A 95 -12.68 -14.35 -4.51
C ASP A 95 -11.30 -13.68 -4.74
N TRP A 96 -10.57 -13.35 -3.66
CA TRP A 96 -9.16 -12.94 -3.77
C TRP A 96 -8.22 -13.67 -2.79
N VAL A 97 -7.21 -14.36 -3.34
CA VAL A 97 -6.09 -14.95 -2.60
C VAL A 97 -5.17 -13.85 -2.05
N ASN A 98 -5.09 -13.76 -0.72
CA ASN A 98 -4.31 -12.78 0.04
C ASN A 98 -2.83 -13.21 0.17
N ILE A 99 -1.90 -12.29 -0.10
CA ILE A 99 -0.46 -12.54 -0.02
C ILE A 99 0.12 -11.88 1.23
N ASN A 100 0.73 -12.73 2.04
CA ASN A 100 1.41 -12.45 3.30
C ASN A 100 2.29 -11.18 3.23
N SER A 101 1.87 -10.11 3.91
CA SER A 101 2.44 -8.77 3.74
C SER A 101 3.19 -8.29 4.99
N ASN A 102 4.34 -8.90 5.28
CA ASN A 102 5.26 -8.44 6.32
C ASN A 102 6.20 -7.29 5.89
N HIS A 103 6.02 -6.69 4.71
CA HIS A 103 6.83 -5.55 4.28
C HIS A 103 6.00 -4.54 3.49
N ILE A 104 5.30 -3.63 4.18
CA ILE A 104 4.75 -2.42 3.56
C ILE A 104 5.62 -1.24 3.97
N ASN A 105 6.52 -0.84 3.08
CA ASN A 105 7.24 0.43 3.19
C ASN A 105 6.29 1.55 2.71
N ILE A 106 5.63 2.21 3.66
CA ILE A 106 4.82 3.40 3.38
C ILE A 106 5.79 4.56 3.25
N CYS A 107 6.01 4.97 2.02
CA CYS A 107 6.83 6.11 1.65
C CYS A 107 6.07 7.39 2.09
N GLY A 108 6.29 7.77 3.34
CA GLY A 108 5.72 8.93 4.00
C GLY A 108 6.55 10.19 3.75
N GLU A 109 5.85 11.30 3.60
CA GLU A 109 6.34 12.65 3.33
C GLU A 109 7.69 12.98 4.01
N ASN A 110 8.69 13.33 3.20
CA ASN A 110 9.67 14.33 3.57
C ASN A 110 9.66 15.41 2.49
N ARG A 111 8.86 16.45 2.72
CA ARG A 111 8.92 17.69 1.94
C ARG A 111 10.21 18.42 2.31
N GLN A 112 11.27 18.14 1.59
CA GLN A 112 12.34 19.11 1.38
C GLN A 112 12.57 19.19 -0.12
N SER A 113 11.83 20.10 -0.75
CA SER A 113 12.12 20.58 -2.09
C SER A 113 13.52 21.20 -2.10
N PRO A 114 14.48 20.73 -2.92
CA PRO A 114 15.54 21.59 -3.37
C PRO A 114 14.93 22.51 -4.43
N ILE A 115 14.90 23.80 -4.12
CA ILE A 115 14.64 24.89 -5.07
C ILE A 115 15.48 24.66 -6.34
N PRO A 116 14.90 24.60 -7.56
CA PRO A 116 15.69 24.62 -8.77
C PRO A 116 16.19 26.06 -9.00
N LYS A 117 17.50 26.27 -8.80
CA LYS A 117 18.20 27.44 -9.33
C LYS A 117 18.50 27.21 -10.81
N ASN A 118 17.88 28.04 -11.65
CA ASN A 118 18.27 28.46 -13.00
C ASN A 118 19.50 27.76 -13.60
N LYS A 119 19.30 27.03 -14.72
CA LYS A 119 20.23 27.07 -15.85
C LYS A 119 19.46 27.10 -17.18
N SER A 120 19.71 28.21 -17.86
CA SER A 120 19.48 28.55 -19.26
C SER A 120 19.48 27.39 -20.27
N SER A 121 18.47 27.42 -21.14
CA SER A 121 18.46 26.79 -22.47
C SER A 121 19.67 27.23 -23.31
N PRO A 122 20.15 26.36 -24.19
CA PRO A 122 20.09 26.69 -25.61
C PRO A 122 19.67 25.49 -26.48
N THR A 123 18.72 25.72 -27.38
CA THR A 123 18.66 25.06 -28.70
C THR A 123 19.32 26.00 -29.73
N PRO A 124 19.65 25.58 -30.98
CA PRO A 124 19.30 24.32 -31.67
C PRO A 124 20.52 23.64 -32.37
N THR A 125 20.35 22.45 -32.95
CA THR A 125 20.62 22.13 -34.39
C THR A 125 20.35 20.64 -34.65
N ASP A 126 19.66 20.36 -35.76
CA ASP A 126 19.35 19.08 -36.39
C ASP A 126 20.52 18.08 -36.49
N GLN A 127 20.24 16.78 -36.29
CA GLN A 127 20.66 15.71 -37.21
C GLN A 127 19.68 14.52 -37.17
N ASN A 128 19.06 14.28 -38.33
CA ASN A 128 18.49 13.00 -38.76
C ASN A 128 19.41 11.81 -38.42
N LYS A 129 18.87 10.83 -37.71
CA LYS A 129 19.27 9.42 -37.83
C LYS A 129 18.04 8.55 -37.84
N ASN A 130 17.67 8.13 -39.06
CA ASN A 130 16.90 6.92 -39.29
C ASN A 130 17.69 5.74 -38.69
N ASN A 131 17.33 5.35 -37.48
CA ASN A 131 17.64 4.04 -36.94
C ASN A 131 16.31 3.30 -36.84
N THR A 132 16.12 2.29 -37.69
CA THR A 132 15.14 1.22 -37.46
C THR A 132 15.51 0.52 -36.17
N ASN A 133 14.98 1.02 -35.04
CA ASN A 133 15.18 0.45 -33.73
C ASN A 133 14.03 -0.52 -33.43
N PRO A 134 14.28 -1.71 -32.85
CA PRO A 134 13.25 -2.64 -32.41
C PRO A 134 12.47 -2.13 -31.16
N GLU A 135 12.41 -0.81 -30.96
CA GLU A 135 11.83 -0.16 -29.77
C GLU A 135 10.33 0.15 -29.89
N ASN A 136 9.70 -0.14 -31.02
CA ASN A 136 8.29 0.21 -31.27
C ASN A 136 7.25 -0.69 -30.57
N ASN A 137 7.67 -1.59 -29.70
CA ASN A 137 6.76 -2.56 -29.07
C ASN A 137 6.30 -2.15 -27.67
N TYR A 138 6.88 -1.08 -27.10
CA TYR A 138 6.53 -0.59 -25.77
C TYR A 138 6.11 0.88 -25.82
N ASP A 139 4.81 1.16 -25.77
CA ASP A 139 4.28 2.52 -25.66
C ASP A 139 4.06 2.89 -24.20
N LEU A 140 5.02 3.63 -23.65
CA LEU A 140 4.95 4.18 -22.30
C LEU A 140 4.85 5.71 -22.31
N SER A 141 4.47 6.32 -23.44
CA SER A 141 4.47 7.77 -23.64
C SER A 141 3.54 8.53 -22.68
N GLU A 142 2.43 7.89 -22.29
CA GLU A 142 1.47 8.46 -21.33
C GLU A 142 1.73 8.06 -19.87
N ALA A 143 2.81 7.31 -19.61
CA ALA A 143 3.15 6.91 -18.26
C ALA A 143 3.70 8.09 -17.44
N PRO A 144 3.34 8.21 -16.15
CA PRO A 144 3.93 9.24 -15.29
C PRO A 144 5.43 8.97 -15.08
N ASP A 145 6.20 10.04 -14.95
CA ASP A 145 7.63 9.97 -14.64
C ASP A 145 7.89 9.21 -13.33
N LEU A 146 8.90 8.33 -13.36
CA LEU A 146 9.29 7.54 -12.21
C LEU A 146 10.27 8.33 -11.32
N TYR A 147 9.74 9.13 -10.41
CA TYR A 147 10.57 10.02 -9.59
C TYR A 147 11.34 9.32 -8.46
N TRP A 148 10.95 8.10 -8.05
CA TRP A 148 11.60 7.38 -6.95
C TRP A 148 11.08 5.93 -6.83
N MET A 149 11.95 4.97 -6.51
CA MET A 149 11.58 3.56 -6.30
C MET A 149 11.24 3.32 -4.81
N CYS A 150 10.01 2.89 -4.48
CA CYS A 150 9.70 2.27 -3.17
C CYS A 150 10.09 0.78 -3.20
N ASP A 151 10.45 0.23 -2.03
CA ASP A 151 10.45 -1.21 -1.77
C ASP A 151 9.01 -1.74 -1.62
N ARG A 152 8.43 -2.20 -2.72
CA ARG A 152 7.13 -2.89 -2.82
C ARG A 152 7.31 -4.31 -3.36
N HIS A 153 8.31 -5.01 -2.84
CA HIS A 153 8.78 -6.28 -3.38
C HIS A 153 7.72 -7.38 -3.35
N THR A 154 6.90 -7.43 -2.29
CA THR A 154 5.83 -8.41 -2.14
C THR A 154 4.75 -8.22 -3.21
N GLU A 155 4.32 -6.98 -3.43
CA GLU A 155 3.31 -6.67 -4.45
C GLU A 155 3.84 -6.88 -5.86
N LEU A 156 5.10 -6.53 -6.12
CA LEU A 156 5.75 -6.80 -7.42
C LEU A 156 5.85 -8.31 -7.69
N THR A 157 6.24 -9.11 -6.70
CA THR A 157 6.35 -10.57 -6.82
C THR A 157 4.99 -11.20 -7.10
N THR A 158 3.96 -10.72 -6.41
CA THR A 158 2.55 -11.11 -6.62
C THR A 158 2.11 -10.84 -8.05
N LEU A 159 2.28 -9.60 -8.52
CA LEU A 159 1.85 -9.20 -9.86
C LEU A 159 2.57 -10.01 -10.92
N LYS A 160 3.87 -10.28 -10.75
CA LYS A 160 4.62 -11.19 -11.64
C LYS A 160 4.02 -12.58 -11.67
N GLN A 161 3.71 -13.16 -10.51
CA GLN A 161 3.11 -14.49 -10.43
C GLN A 161 1.77 -14.54 -11.16
N TRP A 162 0.86 -13.59 -10.88
CA TRP A 162 -0.44 -13.55 -11.53
C TRP A 162 -0.32 -13.42 -13.06
N ILE A 163 0.55 -12.53 -13.52
CA ILE A 163 0.72 -12.26 -14.95
C ILE A 163 1.43 -13.42 -15.66
N LEU A 164 2.58 -13.87 -15.15
CA LEU A 164 3.47 -14.79 -15.87
C LEU A 164 3.17 -16.27 -15.60
N GLN A 165 2.69 -16.61 -14.41
CA GLN A 165 2.45 -18.02 -14.02
C GLN A 165 0.98 -18.36 -14.09
N ASN A 166 0.11 -17.53 -13.50
CA ASN A 166 -1.33 -17.80 -13.48
C ASN A 166 -2.03 -17.35 -14.77
N HIS A 167 -1.33 -16.62 -15.65
CA HIS A 167 -1.85 -16.08 -16.90
C HIS A 167 -3.13 -15.23 -16.71
N THR A 168 -3.18 -14.47 -15.61
CA THR A 168 -4.30 -13.57 -15.30
C THR A 168 -4.36 -12.45 -16.33
N ARG A 169 -5.51 -12.34 -17.02
CA ARG A 169 -5.70 -11.39 -18.13
C ARG A 169 -6.10 -9.98 -17.71
N ILE A 170 -6.77 -9.85 -16.57
CA ILE A 170 -7.24 -8.57 -16.04
C ILE A 170 -6.83 -8.51 -14.58
N ILE A 171 -6.10 -7.44 -14.24
CA ILE A 171 -5.67 -7.18 -12.87
C ILE A 171 -6.02 -5.74 -12.54
N THR A 172 -6.69 -5.55 -11.42
CA THR A 172 -7.01 -4.22 -10.90
C THR A 172 -6.13 -3.92 -9.69
N ILE A 173 -5.37 -2.83 -9.73
CA ILE A 173 -4.58 -2.35 -8.59
C ILE A 173 -5.38 -1.26 -7.87
N LEU A 174 -5.84 -1.56 -6.65
CA LEU A 174 -6.65 -0.64 -5.83
C LEU A 174 -5.86 -0.07 -4.66
N GLY A 175 -6.35 1.04 -4.11
CA GLY A 175 -5.75 1.72 -2.96
C GLY A 175 -5.94 3.24 -2.98
N LEU A 176 -5.57 3.89 -1.88
CA LEU A 176 -5.73 5.33 -1.69
C LEU A 176 -5.07 6.18 -2.79
N ALA A 177 -5.55 7.41 -2.96
CA ALA A 177 -4.89 8.38 -3.81
C ALA A 177 -3.45 8.61 -3.34
N GLY A 178 -2.50 8.75 -4.27
CA GLY A 178 -1.08 8.99 -3.97
C GLY A 178 -0.30 7.81 -3.39
N ILE A 179 -0.91 6.64 -3.14
CA ILE A 179 -0.21 5.48 -2.54
C ILE A 179 0.82 4.81 -3.48
N GLY A 180 0.97 5.31 -4.71
CA GLY A 180 1.93 4.80 -5.68
C GLY A 180 1.45 3.62 -6.52
N LYS A 181 0.15 3.49 -6.79
CA LYS A 181 -0.41 2.43 -7.66
C LYS A 181 0.20 2.44 -9.06
N SER A 182 0.21 3.61 -9.70
CA SER A 182 0.80 3.78 -11.04
C SER A 182 2.31 3.57 -11.01
N VAL A 183 2.99 4.00 -9.94
CA VAL A 183 4.43 3.76 -9.74
C VAL A 183 4.73 2.26 -9.62
N LEU A 184 3.90 1.51 -8.89
CA LEU A 184 4.04 0.05 -8.76
C LEU A 184 3.90 -0.65 -10.12
N ALA A 185 2.90 -0.29 -10.92
CA ALA A 185 2.73 -0.83 -12.27
C ALA A 185 3.93 -0.48 -13.17
N LEU A 186 4.44 0.75 -13.08
CA LEU A 186 5.64 1.15 -13.82
C LEU A 186 6.89 0.38 -13.38
N GLN A 187 7.07 0.14 -12.09
CA GLN A 187 8.18 -0.66 -11.57
C GLN A 187 8.12 -2.12 -12.05
N LEU A 188 6.92 -2.64 -12.34
CA LEU A 188 6.72 -4.01 -12.82
C LEU A 188 7.17 -4.19 -14.27
N ILE A 189 6.90 -3.20 -15.13
CA ILE A 189 7.11 -3.28 -16.58
C ILE A 189 8.53 -3.75 -16.94
N PRO A 190 9.63 -3.13 -16.44
CA PRO A 190 10.99 -3.58 -16.74
C PRO A 190 11.27 -5.04 -16.39
N GLN A 191 10.50 -5.62 -15.47
CA GLN A 191 10.71 -6.96 -14.94
C GLN A 191 9.92 -8.04 -15.70
N ILE A 192 8.94 -7.65 -16.52
CA ILE A 192 8.10 -8.57 -17.30
C ILE A 192 8.16 -8.30 -18.80
N LYS A 193 8.73 -7.17 -19.24
CA LYS A 193 8.69 -6.73 -20.64
C LYS A 193 9.15 -7.76 -21.67
N ASP A 194 10.17 -8.55 -21.34
CA ASP A 194 10.73 -9.55 -22.26
C ASP A 194 9.81 -10.78 -22.44
N LYS A 195 8.66 -10.81 -21.76
CA LYS A 195 7.65 -11.87 -21.85
C LYS A 195 6.42 -11.46 -22.66
N PHE A 196 6.40 -10.24 -23.18
CA PHE A 196 5.29 -9.69 -23.94
C PHE A 196 5.80 -9.08 -25.24
N ASP A 197 5.10 -9.41 -26.34
CA ASP A 197 5.40 -8.83 -27.65
C ASP A 197 5.09 -7.33 -27.67
N TYR A 198 4.07 -6.89 -26.92
CA TYR A 198 3.65 -5.49 -26.81
C TYR A 198 3.31 -5.10 -25.37
N ILE A 199 3.67 -3.88 -24.95
CA ILE A 199 3.17 -3.25 -23.71
C ILE A 199 2.70 -1.85 -24.04
N ILE A 200 1.47 -1.53 -23.65
CA ILE A 200 0.83 -0.25 -23.94
C ILE A 200 0.33 0.34 -22.63
N TRP A 201 0.75 1.58 -22.34
CA TRP A 201 0.23 2.38 -21.23
C TRP A 201 -0.71 3.46 -21.76
N ARG A 202 -1.92 3.54 -21.20
CA ARG A 202 -2.92 4.56 -21.57
C ARG A 202 -3.48 5.25 -20.33
N ASN A 203 -3.56 6.56 -20.37
CA ASN A 203 -4.40 7.34 -19.48
C ASN A 203 -5.80 7.44 -20.08
N ILE A 204 -6.76 6.76 -19.47
CA ILE A 204 -8.15 6.69 -19.95
C ILE A 204 -8.79 8.07 -20.06
N ASP A 205 -8.37 9.05 -19.24
CA ASP A 205 -8.90 10.42 -19.29
C ASP A 205 -8.64 11.12 -20.64
N ASN A 206 -7.63 10.68 -21.40
CA ASN A 206 -7.32 11.21 -22.73
C ASN A 206 -8.27 10.68 -23.83
N TYR A 207 -9.04 9.63 -23.54
CA TYR A 207 -9.85 8.90 -24.52
C TYR A 207 -11.31 8.85 -24.07
N PRO A 208 -12.10 9.90 -24.34
CA PRO A 208 -13.47 10.03 -23.81
C PRO A 208 -14.45 9.00 -24.39
N THR A 209 -14.09 8.31 -25.49
CA THR A 209 -14.91 7.26 -26.11
C THR A 209 -14.11 5.98 -26.28
N LEU A 210 -14.82 4.83 -26.27
CA LEU A 210 -14.21 3.53 -26.55
C LEU A 210 -13.54 3.50 -27.93
N GLU A 211 -14.20 4.07 -28.95
CA GLU A 211 -13.66 4.15 -30.31
C GLU A 211 -12.32 4.91 -30.36
N SER A 212 -12.19 6.00 -29.58
CA SER A 212 -10.94 6.76 -29.51
C SER A 212 -9.80 5.96 -28.85
N LEU A 213 -10.12 5.17 -27.82
CA LEU A 213 -9.18 4.29 -27.16
C LEU A 213 -8.77 3.13 -28.07
N GLU A 214 -9.73 2.46 -28.71
CA GLU A 214 -9.48 1.36 -29.65
C GLU A 214 -8.58 1.81 -30.79
N THR A 215 -8.88 2.95 -31.39
CA THR A 215 -8.06 3.55 -32.45
C THR A 215 -6.63 3.81 -31.97
N SER A 216 -6.45 4.27 -30.73
CA SER A 216 -5.12 4.51 -30.15
C SER A 216 -4.32 3.23 -29.86
N ILE A 217 -4.99 2.10 -29.68
CA ILE A 217 -4.37 0.80 -29.42
C ILE A 217 -4.05 0.09 -30.73
N ILE A 218 -4.94 0.18 -31.72
CA ILE A 218 -4.77 -0.48 -33.04
C ILE A 218 -3.69 0.22 -33.88
N ASN A 219 -3.58 1.54 -33.77
CA ASN A 219 -2.61 2.32 -34.55
C ASN A 219 -1.18 2.32 -33.96
N PHE A 220 -0.97 1.61 -32.86
CA PHE A 220 0.35 1.34 -32.29
C PHE A 220 1.02 0.17 -33.02
#